data_AF-A0A521FAF2-F1
#
_entry.id   AF-A0A521FAF2-F1
#
_cell.length_a   1.000
_cell.length_b   1.000
_cell.length_c   1.000
_cell.angle_alpha   90.00
_cell.angle_beta   90.00
_cell.angle_gamma   90.00
#
_symmetry.space_group_name_H-M   'P 1'
#
loop_
_entity.id
_entity.type
_entity.pdbx_description
1 polymer ?
#
loop_
_entity_poly.entity_id
_entity_poly.type
_entity_poly.pdbx_seq_one_letter_code
_entity_poly.pdbx_strand_id
1 'polypeptide(L)'
;MSGKLFLGFFLFVTIVFQSFVSDEAFHPYHVGSVEINYNSKSRTFEVTGRFFLDDMENGLGKKYGGAFHFNDEKYKAKLNDALQKYCSEYFKLKADNKFLKVNYIGYEEDQESVDIFLESEPVATPKKVETAVSFLYNLFDDQINIVHIIVNGQRSSEKLTYPNRYLYKQF
;
A
#
# COMPACT_ATOMS: atom_id res chain seq x y z
N MET A 1 30.41 69.03 14.33
CA MET A 1 29.65 68.33 15.40
C MET A 1 28.24 68.05 14.91
N SER A 2 27.82 66.78 15.00
CA SER A 2 26.42 66.29 15.08
C SER A 2 25.47 66.61 13.89
N GLY A 3 24.71 65.70 13.29
CA GLY A 3 24.40 64.32 13.60
C GLY A 3 23.06 63.93 12.97
N LYS A 4 23.08 62.82 12.22
CA LYS A 4 22.04 61.77 12.04
C LYS A 4 20.78 62.07 11.17
N LEU A 5 20.75 61.36 10.04
CA LEU A 5 19.55 60.83 9.35
C LEU A 5 18.57 60.21 10.35
N PHE A 6 17.26 60.34 10.10
CA PHE A 6 16.33 59.28 10.45
C PHE A 6 15.24 59.10 9.38
N LEU A 7 15.29 57.90 8.82
CA LEU A 7 14.46 57.27 7.81
C LEU A 7 13.08 56.97 8.42
N GLY A 8 12.01 57.53 7.86
CA GLY A 8 10.66 57.42 8.40
C GLY A 8 9.60 57.23 7.33
N PHE A 9 9.69 56.15 6.57
CA PHE A 9 8.56 55.70 5.75
C PHE A 9 8.67 54.19 5.51
N PHE A 10 8.37 53.37 6.52
CA PHE A 10 8.09 51.94 6.33
C PHE A 10 7.39 51.41 7.57
N LEU A 11 6.15 51.84 7.81
CA LEU A 11 5.33 51.29 8.88
C LEU A 11 3.87 51.23 8.44
N PHE A 12 3.62 50.42 7.42
CA PHE A 12 2.32 49.82 7.15
C PHE A 12 2.57 48.69 6.14
N VAL A 13 1.90 47.54 6.31
CA VAL A 13 2.12 46.27 5.58
C VAL A 13 3.07 45.29 6.29
N THR A 14 2.86 45.05 7.58
CA THR A 14 2.94 43.69 8.13
C THR A 14 1.60 42.99 7.91
N ILE A 15 1.26 42.80 6.63
CA ILE A 15 0.17 41.92 6.20
C ILE A 15 0.60 40.50 6.53
N VAL A 16 -0.08 39.91 7.50
CA VAL A 16 -0.70 38.58 7.41
C VAL A 16 -0.12 37.70 6.30
N PHE A 17 1.05 37.12 6.55
CA PHE A 17 1.61 36.05 5.73
C PHE A 17 2.25 35.01 6.65
N GLN A 18 1.48 34.55 7.64
CA GLN A 18 1.73 33.23 8.19
C GLN A 18 1.15 32.24 7.19
N SER A 19 1.97 31.93 6.19
CA SER A 19 1.74 30.81 5.30
C SER A 19 1.60 29.56 6.16
N PHE A 20 0.40 29.00 6.20
CA PHE A 20 0.21 27.59 6.49
C PHE A 20 0.84 26.83 5.31
N VAL A 21 2.16 26.63 5.39
CA VAL A 21 2.81 25.59 4.59
C VAL A 21 2.45 24.30 5.30
N SER A 22 1.35 23.68 4.87
CA SER A 22 1.17 22.26 5.09
C SER A 22 2.30 21.59 4.31
N ASP A 23 3.31 21.10 5.02
CA ASP A 23 4.17 20.03 4.51
C ASP A 23 3.26 18.80 4.34
N GLU A 24 2.44 18.79 3.28
CA GLU A 24 2.06 17.51 2.71
C GLU A 24 3.38 16.92 2.24
N ALA A 25 3.88 15.94 2.99
CA ALA A 25 5.09 15.21 2.68
C ALA A 25 4.96 14.73 1.23
N PHE A 26 5.66 15.42 0.33
CA PHE A 26 5.68 15.08 -1.07
C PHE A 26 6.54 13.82 -1.21
N HIS A 27 5.92 12.65 -1.08
CA HIS A 27 6.57 11.39 -1.39
C HIS A 27 6.70 11.32 -2.91
N PRO A 28 7.92 11.32 -3.48
CA PRO A 28 8.09 11.46 -4.93
C PRO A 28 7.46 10.31 -5.73
N TYR A 29 7.16 9.16 -5.10
CA TYR A 29 6.40 8.04 -5.67
C TYR A 29 5.71 7.21 -4.58
N HIS A 30 4.40 6.96 -4.71
CA HIS A 30 3.67 6.01 -3.86
C HIS A 30 3.86 4.58 -4.38
N VAL A 31 4.56 3.74 -3.62
CA VAL A 31 4.97 2.40 -4.07
C VAL A 31 4.68 1.34 -3.01
N GLY A 32 4.08 0.23 -3.44
CA GLY A 32 3.92 -0.99 -2.66
C GLY A 32 4.57 -2.18 -3.37
N SER A 33 4.89 -3.23 -2.62
CA SER A 33 5.39 -4.49 -3.15
C SER A 33 4.45 -5.63 -2.81
N VAL A 34 4.17 -6.52 -3.76
CA VAL A 34 3.37 -7.72 -3.54
C VAL A 34 4.09 -8.93 -4.10
N GLU A 35 4.47 -9.84 -3.22
CA GLU A 35 5.07 -11.13 -3.59
C GLU A 35 4.05 -12.25 -3.43
N ILE A 36 3.90 -13.07 -4.47
CA ILE A 36 2.95 -14.18 -4.56
C ILE A 36 3.77 -15.44 -4.81
N ASN A 37 4.06 -16.19 -3.74
CA ASN A 37 4.91 -17.36 -3.77
C ASN A 37 4.09 -18.66 -3.71
N TYR A 38 4.24 -19.55 -4.68
CA TYR A 38 3.64 -20.87 -4.63
C TYR A 38 4.50 -21.84 -3.81
N ASN A 39 3.96 -22.31 -2.69
CA ASN A 39 4.60 -23.31 -1.85
C ASN A 39 4.13 -24.72 -2.26
N SER A 40 5.03 -25.48 -2.88
CA SER A 40 4.72 -26.84 -3.36
C SER A 40 4.45 -27.86 -2.27
N LYS A 41 4.91 -27.61 -1.03
CA LYS A 41 4.69 -28.52 0.11
C LYS A 41 3.28 -28.35 0.69
N SER A 42 2.85 -27.11 0.95
CA SER A 42 1.50 -26.80 1.42
C SER A 42 0.46 -26.81 0.30
N ARG A 43 0.92 -26.70 -0.96
CA ARG A 43 0.08 -26.51 -2.16
C ARG A 43 -0.73 -25.22 -2.11
N THR A 44 -0.24 -24.20 -1.43
CA THR A 44 -0.89 -22.88 -1.31
C THR A 44 -0.04 -21.79 -1.96
N PHE A 45 -0.67 -20.69 -2.32
CA PHE A 45 0.04 -19.44 -2.53
C PHE A 45 0.13 -18.68 -1.22
N GLU A 46 1.35 -18.32 -0.84
CA GLU A 46 1.67 -17.39 0.25
C GLU A 46 1.88 -16.01 -0.37
N VAL A 47 1.17 -15.00 0.13
CA VAL A 47 1.24 -13.64 -0.40
C VAL A 47 1.68 -12.68 0.69
N THR A 48 2.70 -11.89 0.40
CA THR A 48 3.19 -10.82 1.27
C THR A 48 3.04 -9.49 0.53
N GLY A 49 2.24 -8.58 1.09
CA GLY A 49 2.14 -7.20 0.63
C GLY A 49 2.85 -6.26 1.59
N ARG A 50 3.82 -5.47 1.12
CA ARG A 50 4.53 -4.47 1.92
C ARG A 50 4.16 -3.05 1.49
N PHE A 51 3.74 -2.23 2.45
CA PHE A 51 3.28 -0.86 2.24
C PHE A 51 3.77 0.06 3.35
N PHE A 52 3.88 1.36 3.08
CA PHE A 52 4.14 2.34 4.14
C PHE A 52 2.96 2.40 5.13
N LEU A 53 3.27 2.59 6.41
CA LEU A 53 2.26 2.57 7.48
C LEU A 53 1.22 3.68 7.29
N ASP A 54 1.70 4.91 7.10
CA ASP A 54 0.86 6.10 6.90
C ASP A 54 -0.03 5.98 5.66
N ASP A 55 0.51 5.51 4.54
CA ASP A 55 -0.27 5.25 3.32
C ASP A 55 -1.37 4.22 3.57
N MET A 56 -1.08 3.15 4.31
CA MET A 56 -2.06 2.13 4.64
C MET A 56 -3.12 2.65 5.61
N GLU A 57 -2.73 3.40 6.65
CA GLU A 57 -3.66 4.05 7.59
C GLU A 57 -4.61 5.00 6.86
N ASN A 58 -4.07 5.87 6.01
CA ASN A 58 -4.81 6.82 5.20
C ASN A 58 -5.70 6.09 4.18
N GLY A 59 -5.22 5.01 3.59
CA GLY A 59 -5.94 4.20 2.62
C GLY A 59 -7.15 3.52 3.25
N LEU A 60 -6.99 2.96 4.46
CA LEU A 60 -8.07 2.38 5.24
C LEU A 60 -9.04 3.46 5.75
N GLY A 61 -8.52 4.58 6.25
CA GLY A 61 -9.31 5.72 6.73
C GLY A 61 -10.19 6.32 5.62
N LYS A 62 -9.65 6.52 4.41
CA LYS A 62 -10.39 7.00 3.24
C LYS A 62 -11.48 6.03 2.80
N LYS A 63 -11.24 4.71 2.94
CA LYS A 63 -12.18 3.66 2.49
C LYS A 63 -13.30 3.39 3.49
N TYR A 64 -13.00 3.30 4.79
CA TYR A 64 -13.93 2.83 5.82
C TYR A 64 -14.33 3.91 6.82
N GLY A 65 -13.66 5.06 6.81
CA GLY A 65 -13.86 6.13 7.77
C GLY A 65 -13.19 5.88 9.12
N GLY A 66 -12.94 6.98 9.84
CA GLY A 66 -12.27 6.98 11.13
C GLY A 66 -10.75 6.74 11.04
N ALA A 67 -10.08 6.82 12.18
CA ALA A 67 -8.64 6.64 12.29
C ALA A 67 -8.24 5.16 12.34
N PHE A 68 -7.07 4.87 11.82
CA PHE A 68 -6.35 3.61 11.95
C PHE A 68 -4.92 3.97 12.35
N HIS A 69 -4.37 3.28 13.34
CA HIS A 69 -2.99 3.50 13.78
C HIS A 69 -2.32 2.15 13.98
N PHE A 70 -1.34 1.84 13.15
CA PHE A 70 -0.39 0.78 13.42
C PHE A 70 0.49 1.15 14.61
N ASN A 71 1.12 0.17 15.23
CA ASN A 71 1.90 0.27 16.46
C ASN A 71 1.09 0.76 17.69
N ASP A 72 -0.25 0.80 17.61
CA ASP A 72 -1.15 1.03 18.74
C ASP A 72 -2.07 -0.18 18.94
N GLU A 73 -1.86 -0.92 20.03
CA GLU A 73 -2.64 -2.10 20.39
C GLU A 73 -4.15 -1.84 20.50
N LYS A 74 -4.60 -0.60 20.75
CA LYS A 74 -6.03 -0.25 20.76
C LYS A 74 -6.68 -0.40 19.39
N TYR A 75 -5.92 -0.25 18.31
CA TYR A 75 -6.40 -0.33 16.94
C TYR A 75 -6.29 -1.73 16.34
N LYS A 76 -5.54 -2.64 16.97
CA LYS A 76 -5.23 -3.98 16.44
C LYS A 76 -6.46 -4.78 15.98
N ALA A 77 -7.52 -4.82 16.78
CA ALA A 77 -8.74 -5.54 16.41
C ALA A 77 -9.43 -4.88 15.20
N LYS A 78 -9.45 -3.55 15.15
CA LYS A 78 -10.02 -2.77 14.06
C LYS A 78 -9.20 -2.91 12.77
N LEU A 79 -7.87 -2.91 12.88
CA LEU A 79 -6.94 -3.12 11.78
C LEU A 79 -7.12 -4.50 11.17
N ASN A 80 -7.18 -5.57 11.97
CA ASN A 80 -7.40 -6.92 11.46
C ASN A 80 -8.71 -7.02 10.65
N ASP A 81 -9.82 -6.50 11.18
CA ASP A 81 -11.11 -6.51 10.46
C ASP A 81 -11.06 -5.69 9.15
N ALA A 82 -10.45 -4.50 9.19
CA ALA A 82 -10.36 -3.63 8.02
C ALA A 82 -9.43 -4.21 6.94
N LEU A 83 -8.26 -4.73 7.33
CA LEU A 83 -7.30 -5.35 6.42
C LEU A 83 -7.88 -6.61 5.78
N GLN A 84 -8.58 -7.45 6.55
CA GLN A 84 -9.26 -8.62 6.00
C GLN A 84 -10.22 -8.24 4.86
N LYS A 85 -11.07 -7.23 5.08
CA LYS A 85 -12.00 -6.72 4.05
C LYS A 85 -11.25 -6.10 2.88
N TYR A 86 -10.25 -5.27 3.18
CA TYR A 86 -9.46 -4.55 2.18
C TYR A 86 -8.74 -5.51 1.24
N CYS A 87 -8.03 -6.50 1.76
CA CYS A 87 -7.35 -7.52 0.96
C CYS A 87 -8.35 -8.30 0.09
N SER A 88 -9.54 -8.62 0.60
CA SER A 88 -10.56 -9.30 -0.19
C SER A 88 -11.07 -8.47 -1.37
N GLU A 89 -11.05 -7.14 -1.27
CA GLU A 89 -11.51 -6.21 -2.31
C GLU A 89 -10.41 -5.89 -3.33
N TYR A 90 -9.18 -5.65 -2.87
CA TYR A 90 -8.09 -5.11 -3.69
C TYR A 90 -7.12 -6.16 -4.22
N PHE A 91 -7.23 -7.43 -3.79
CA PHE A 91 -6.45 -8.55 -4.28
C PHE A 91 -7.33 -9.69 -4.79
N LYS A 92 -7.02 -10.21 -5.97
CA LYS A 92 -7.61 -11.44 -6.54
C LYS A 92 -6.53 -12.32 -7.12
N LEU A 93 -6.75 -13.63 -7.04
CA LEU A 93 -5.84 -14.63 -7.57
C LEU A 93 -6.61 -15.72 -8.31
N LYS A 94 -6.06 -16.14 -9.46
CA LYS A 94 -6.47 -17.34 -10.16
C LYS A 94 -5.26 -18.21 -10.48
N ALA A 95 -5.50 -19.51 -10.43
CA ALA A 95 -4.63 -20.53 -10.98
C ALA A 95 -5.40 -21.34 -12.02
N ASP A 96 -4.81 -21.52 -13.20
CA ASP A 96 -5.38 -22.34 -14.29
C ASP A 96 -6.87 -22.03 -14.56
N ASN A 97 -7.17 -20.74 -14.70
CA ASN A 97 -8.50 -20.16 -14.94
C ASN A 97 -9.53 -20.30 -13.80
N LYS A 98 -9.15 -20.86 -12.64
CA LYS A 98 -10.02 -20.94 -11.46
C LYS A 98 -9.67 -19.84 -10.46
N PHE A 99 -10.66 -19.07 -10.01
CA PHE A 99 -10.49 -18.17 -8.87
C PHE A 99 -10.20 -18.95 -7.60
N LEU A 100 -9.19 -18.52 -6.88
CA LEU A 100 -8.84 -19.08 -5.58
C LEU A 100 -9.44 -18.23 -4.47
N LYS A 101 -9.97 -18.89 -3.45
CA LYS A 101 -10.23 -18.22 -2.17
C LYS A 101 -8.88 -17.84 -1.55
N VAL A 102 -8.71 -16.57 -1.20
CA VAL A 102 -7.51 -16.06 -0.52
C VAL A 102 -7.95 -15.50 0.83
N ASN A 103 -7.33 -15.99 1.89
CA ASN A 103 -7.65 -15.62 3.26
C ASN A 103 -6.58 -14.67 3.79
N TYR A 104 -7.02 -13.64 4.51
CA TYR A 104 -6.13 -12.83 5.32
C TYR A 104 -5.64 -13.64 6.53
N ILE A 105 -4.32 -13.61 6.77
CA ILE A 105 -3.67 -14.34 7.86
C ILE A 105 -3.32 -13.40 9.01
N GLY A 106 -2.82 -12.21 8.69
CA GLY A 106 -2.39 -11.24 9.68
C GLY A 106 -1.52 -10.16 9.06
N TYR A 107 -0.87 -9.39 9.92
CA TYR A 107 0.08 -8.38 9.52
C TYR A 107 1.22 -8.29 10.55
N GLU A 108 2.38 -7.81 10.11
CA GLU A 108 3.52 -7.46 10.95
C GLU A 108 3.93 -6.02 10.67
N GLU A 109 4.33 -5.32 11.73
CA GLU A 109 4.76 -3.93 11.69
C GLU A 109 6.29 -3.89 11.71
N ASP A 110 6.85 -3.05 10.84
CA ASP A 110 8.24 -2.62 10.84
C ASP A 110 8.25 -1.08 10.92
N GLN A 111 9.41 -0.47 11.22
CA GLN A 111 9.51 0.95 11.60
C GLN A 111 8.67 1.90 10.73
N GLU A 112 8.70 1.72 9.40
CA GLU A 112 7.99 2.57 8.44
C GLU A 112 7.03 1.80 7.54
N SER A 113 6.91 0.47 7.70
CA SER A 113 6.11 -0.36 6.80
C SER A 113 5.28 -1.41 7.52
N VAL A 114 4.17 -1.80 6.91
CA VAL A 114 3.40 -2.98 7.30
C VAL A 114 3.55 -4.07 6.24
N ASP A 115 3.88 -5.27 6.69
CA ASP A 115 3.77 -6.50 5.91
C ASP A 115 2.40 -7.14 6.18
N ILE A 116 1.63 -7.39 5.13
CA ILE A 116 0.31 -8.03 5.16
C ILE A 116 0.43 -9.42 4.57
N PHE A 117 -0.04 -10.43 5.30
CA PHE A 117 0.06 -11.83 4.92
C PHE A 117 -1.29 -12.40 4.49
N LEU A 118 -1.33 -13.01 3.30
CA LEU A 118 -2.48 -13.74 2.79
C LEU A 118 -2.08 -15.16 2.40
N GLU A 119 -3.03 -16.09 2.44
CA GLU A 119 -2.84 -17.45 1.94
C GLU A 119 -4.03 -17.91 1.10
N SER A 120 -3.75 -18.56 -0.04
CA SER A 120 -4.81 -19.17 -0.85
C SER A 120 -5.29 -20.50 -0.27
N GLU A 121 -6.49 -20.92 -0.69
CA GLU A 121 -6.85 -22.34 -0.61
C GLU A 121 -5.84 -23.22 -1.38
N PRO A 122 -5.72 -24.52 -1.03
CA PRO A 122 -4.83 -25.42 -1.74
C PRO A 122 -5.20 -25.57 -3.22
N VAL A 123 -4.18 -25.59 -4.08
CA VAL A 123 -4.29 -25.78 -5.53
C VAL A 123 -3.13 -26.63 -6.04
N ALA A 124 -3.36 -27.38 -7.12
CA ALA A 124 -2.27 -28.09 -7.78
C ALA A 124 -1.21 -27.10 -8.33
N THR A 125 -0.01 -27.61 -8.62
CA THR A 125 1.05 -26.79 -9.20
C THR A 125 0.55 -26.10 -10.48
N PRO A 126 0.47 -24.76 -10.49
CA PRO A 126 -0.19 -24.03 -11.55
C PRO A 126 0.71 -23.92 -12.77
N LYS A 127 0.13 -24.03 -13.97
CA LYS A 127 0.81 -23.67 -15.23
C LYS A 127 0.55 -22.23 -15.62
N LYS A 128 -0.55 -21.68 -15.09
CA LYS A 128 -1.07 -20.37 -15.42
C LYS A 128 -1.47 -19.64 -14.15
N VAL A 129 -0.97 -18.43 -13.96
CA VAL A 129 -1.34 -17.56 -12.82
C VAL A 129 -1.84 -16.22 -13.34
N GLU A 130 -3.01 -15.79 -12.84
CA GLU A 130 -3.55 -14.44 -13.05
C GLU A 130 -3.77 -13.80 -11.69
N THR A 131 -3.39 -12.53 -11.54
CA THR A 131 -3.70 -11.76 -10.34
C THR A 131 -4.22 -10.38 -10.70
N ALA A 132 -5.08 -9.85 -9.83
CA ALA A 132 -5.44 -8.44 -9.82
C ALA A 132 -4.94 -7.83 -8.51
N VAL A 133 -4.10 -6.79 -8.60
CA VAL A 133 -3.51 -6.11 -7.45
C VAL A 133 -3.79 -4.61 -7.57
N SER A 134 -4.54 -4.07 -6.62
CA SER A 134 -4.95 -2.65 -6.62
C SER A 134 -4.86 -1.99 -5.25
N PHE A 135 -4.00 -2.52 -4.37
CA PHE A 135 -3.74 -1.91 -3.07
C PHE A 135 -3.37 -0.43 -3.23
N LEU A 136 -3.94 0.40 -2.35
CA LEU A 136 -3.78 1.87 -2.27
C LEU A 136 -4.28 2.67 -3.48
N TYR A 137 -4.88 2.01 -4.50
CA TYR A 137 -5.47 2.73 -5.66
C TYR A 137 -6.69 3.57 -5.28
N ASN A 138 -7.27 3.37 -4.10
CA ASN A 138 -8.30 4.26 -3.57
C ASN A 138 -7.73 5.54 -2.96
N LEU A 139 -6.43 5.57 -2.65
CA LEU A 139 -5.77 6.71 -2.04
C LEU A 139 -5.09 7.58 -3.10
N PHE A 140 -4.25 6.98 -3.94
CA PHE A 140 -3.42 7.68 -4.92
C PHE A 140 -3.66 7.19 -6.36
N ASP A 141 -3.80 8.14 -7.29
CA ASP A 141 -3.93 7.87 -8.73
C ASP A 141 -2.57 7.65 -9.44
N ASP A 142 -1.45 7.83 -8.73
CA ASP A 142 -0.09 7.54 -9.21
C ASP A 142 0.53 6.32 -8.52
N GLN A 143 -0.25 5.58 -7.70
CA GLN A 143 0.22 4.41 -6.98
C GLN A 143 0.81 3.36 -7.93
N ILE A 144 1.95 2.82 -7.52
CA ILE A 144 2.63 1.72 -8.16
C ILE A 144 2.61 0.50 -7.23
N ASN A 145 2.19 -0.65 -7.75
CA ASN A 145 2.37 -1.95 -7.09
C ASN A 145 3.39 -2.76 -7.90
N ILE A 146 4.53 -3.08 -7.31
CA ILE A 146 5.51 -4.01 -7.90
C ILE A 146 5.08 -5.43 -7.53
N VAL A 147 4.68 -6.22 -8.52
CA VAL A 147 4.11 -7.55 -8.28
C VAL A 147 5.07 -8.63 -8.76
N HIS A 148 5.35 -9.58 -7.88
CA HIS A 148 6.17 -10.75 -8.15
C HIS A 148 5.32 -12.02 -8.03
N ILE A 149 5.32 -12.86 -9.08
CA ILE A 149 4.76 -14.21 -9.02
C ILE A 149 5.91 -15.21 -9.10
N ILE A 150 5.99 -16.10 -8.12
CA ILE A 150 7.05 -17.10 -7.99
C ILE A 150 6.41 -18.49 -7.97
N VAL A 151 6.74 -19.31 -8.96
CA VAL A 151 6.28 -20.71 -9.03
C VAL A 151 7.49 -21.59 -9.32
N ASN A 152 7.76 -22.57 -8.44
CA ASN A 152 8.89 -23.52 -8.58
C ASN A 152 10.25 -22.83 -8.83
N GLY A 153 10.49 -21.69 -8.19
CA GLY A 153 11.73 -20.91 -8.35
C GLY A 153 11.79 -20.02 -9.59
N GLN A 154 10.84 -20.12 -10.52
CA GLN A 154 10.71 -19.17 -11.62
C GLN A 154 9.97 -17.93 -11.13
N ARG A 155 10.63 -16.76 -11.21
CA ARG A 155 10.07 -15.46 -10.83
C ARG A 155 9.65 -14.67 -12.07
N SER A 156 8.46 -14.09 -12.01
CA SER A 156 8.01 -13.07 -12.96
C SER A 156 7.61 -11.80 -12.22
N SER A 157 8.08 -10.66 -12.70
CA SER A 157 7.93 -9.36 -12.05
C SER A 157 7.30 -8.36 -13.01
N GLU A 158 6.35 -7.57 -12.52
CA GLU A 158 5.71 -6.49 -13.30
C GLU A 158 5.42 -5.28 -12.43
N LYS A 159 5.54 -4.08 -13.00
CA LYS A 159 5.13 -2.83 -12.36
C LYS A 159 3.70 -2.50 -12.77
N LEU A 160 2.76 -2.55 -11.83
CA LEU A 160 1.37 -2.18 -12.04
C LEU A 160 1.14 -0.74 -11.57
N THR A 161 0.95 0.18 -12.50
CA THR A 161 0.67 1.60 -12.19
C THR A 161 -0.82 1.84 -12.39
N TYR A 162 -1.44 2.56 -11.47
CA TYR A 162 -2.86 2.93 -11.58
C TYR A 162 -3.18 3.51 -12.98
N PRO A 163 -4.29 3.10 -13.61
CA PRO A 163 -5.30 2.14 -13.15
C PRO A 163 -5.02 0.67 -13.54
N ASN A 164 -3.87 0.37 -14.17
CA ASN A 164 -3.53 -1.00 -14.56
C ASN A 164 -3.23 -1.86 -13.33
N ARG A 165 -3.95 -2.96 -13.18
CA ARG A 165 -3.90 -3.84 -11.99
C ARG A 165 -3.80 -5.32 -12.30
N TYR A 166 -3.72 -5.73 -13.56
CA TYR A 166 -3.76 -7.16 -13.93
C TYR A 166 -2.39 -7.65 -14.34
N LEU A 167 -1.95 -8.76 -13.76
CA LEU A 167 -0.75 -9.50 -14.18
C LEU A 167 -1.14 -10.93 -14.55
N TYR A 168 -0.61 -11.37 -15.68
CA TYR A 168 -0.82 -12.69 -16.23
C TYR A 168 0.51 -13.36 -16.61
N LYS A 169 0.75 -14.59 -16.14
CA LYS A 169 1.94 -15.38 -16.50
C LYS A 169 1.68 -16.87 -16.65
N GLN A 170 2.51 -17.50 -17.47
CA GLN A 170 2.61 -18.95 -17.63
C GLN A 170 3.96 -19.43 -17.04
N PHE A 171 3.94 -20.62 -16.46
CA PHE A 171 5.06 -21.28 -15.79
C PHE A 171 5.20 -22.72 -16.26
#